data_AF-A0AAE2BPJ0-F1
#
_entry.id   AF-A0AAE2BPJ0-F1
#
_cell.length_a   1.000
_cell.length_b   1.000
_cell.length_c   1.000
_cell.angle_alpha   90.00
_cell.angle_beta   90.00
_cell.angle_gamma   90.00
#
_symmetry.space_group_name_H-M   'P 1'
#
loop_
_entity.id
_entity.type
_entity.pdbx_description
1 polymer ?
#
loop_
_entity_poly.entity_id
_entity_poly.type
_entity_poly.pdbx_seq_one_letter_code
_entity_poly.pdbx_strand_id
1 'polypeptide(L)'
;MHCNNELRIFVGTWNVAGRSPVGSLDVDLDEWLNLRDAADIYVLGLQEIVPLKATTVIGVEDPTEATNWNLLIGKTLNNRYGLPMANTFGASHHQ
;
A
#
# COMPACT_ATOMS: atom_id res chain seq x y z
N MET A 1 5.18 21.96 29.95
CA MET A 1 5.15 20.62 29.34
C MET A 1 5.67 20.76 27.92
N HIS A 2 6.80 20.16 27.58
CA HIS A 2 7.20 20.02 26.18
C HIS A 2 6.41 18.84 25.62
N CYS A 3 5.46 19.11 24.73
CA CYS A 3 4.81 18.07 23.94
C CYS A 3 5.82 17.69 22.86
N ASN A 4 6.62 16.64 23.10
CA ASN A 4 7.46 16.12 22.03
C ASN A 4 6.53 15.35 21.09
N ASN A 5 6.12 16.00 19.99
CA ASN A 5 5.34 15.37 18.95
C ASN A 5 6.31 14.56 18.08
N GLU A 6 6.68 13.38 18.54
CA GLU A 6 7.50 12.46 17.78
C GLU A 6 6.68 11.89 16.63
N LEU A 7 7.12 12.17 15.40
CA LEU A 7 6.52 11.64 14.18
C LEU A 7 7.29 10.39 13.75
N ARG A 8 6.59 9.26 13.58
CA ARG A 8 7.16 8.00 13.11
C ARG A 8 6.87 7.82 11.63
N ILE A 9 7.93 7.62 10.85
CA ILE A 9 7.85 7.38 9.41
C ILE A 9 8.44 6.00 9.11
N PHE A 10 7.67 5.16 8.42
CA PHE A 10 8.16 3.93 7.83
C PHE A 10 8.43 4.12 6.35
N VAL A 11 9.61 3.70 5.88
CA VAL A 11 9.99 3.75 4.47
C VAL A 11 10.47 2.36 4.04
N GLY A 12 9.89 1.82 2.98
CA GLY A 12 10.22 0.49 2.48
C GLY A 12 10.17 0.43 0.96
N THR A 13 11.01 -0.42 0.37
CA THR A 13 10.95 -0.74 -1.05
C THR A 13 10.79 -2.23 -1.26
N TRP A 14 9.98 -2.65 -2.22
CA TRP A 14 9.81 -4.06 -2.57
C TRP A 14 9.75 -4.25 -4.09
N ASN A 15 10.65 -5.08 -4.62
CA ASN A 15 10.53 -5.61 -5.98
C ASN A 15 9.56 -6.81 -5.95
N VAL A 16 8.40 -6.64 -6.60
CA VAL A 16 7.31 -7.63 -6.57
C VAL A 16 7.40 -8.61 -7.75
N ALA A 17 8.40 -8.45 -8.63
CA ALA A 17 8.71 -9.37 -9.74
C ALA A 17 7.50 -9.70 -10.64
N GLY A 18 6.62 -8.73 -10.89
CA GLY A 18 5.39 -8.91 -11.67
C GLY A 18 4.31 -9.75 -10.98
N ARG A 19 4.45 -10.05 -9.69
CA ARG A 19 3.45 -10.83 -8.95
C ARG A 19 2.20 -9.98 -8.74
N SER A 20 1.04 -10.57 -9.04
CA SER A 20 -0.24 -9.95 -8.79
C SER A 20 -0.47 -9.83 -7.28
N PRO A 21 -1.05 -8.71 -6.80
CA PRO A 21 -1.42 -8.53 -5.40
C PRO A 21 -2.60 -9.43 -4.98
N VAL A 22 -3.16 -10.25 -5.86
CA VAL A 22 -4.29 -11.13 -5.53
C VAL A 22 -3.78 -12.54 -5.20
N GLY A 23 -3.96 -12.99 -3.95
CA GLY A 23 -3.67 -14.37 -3.53
C GLY A 23 -2.52 -14.48 -2.52
N SER A 24 -1.45 -15.20 -2.87
CA SER A 24 -0.39 -15.56 -1.91
C SER A 24 0.42 -14.38 -1.36
N LEU A 25 0.31 -13.21 -1.98
CA LEU A 25 1.10 -12.02 -1.63
C LEU A 25 0.58 -11.28 -0.39
N ASP A 26 -0.65 -11.57 0.04
CA ASP A 26 -1.27 -10.99 1.23
C ASP A 26 -0.46 -11.33 2.50
N VAL A 27 0.04 -12.57 2.59
CA VAL A 27 0.83 -13.06 3.73
C VAL A 27 2.22 -12.40 3.75
N ASP A 28 2.88 -12.34 2.60
CA ASP A 28 4.20 -11.71 2.45
C ASP A 28 4.12 -10.20 2.80
N LEU A 29 3.05 -9.52 2.37
CA LEU A 29 2.82 -8.11 2.68
C LEU A 29 2.53 -7.88 4.17
N ASP A 30 1.73 -8.76 4.77
CA ASP A 30 1.41 -8.72 6.19
C ASP A 30 2.69 -8.84 7.04
N GLU A 31 3.55 -9.80 6.72
CA GLU A 31 4.85 -9.97 7.38
C GLU A 31 5.76 -8.75 7.19
N TRP A 32 5.86 -8.22 5.96
CA TRP A 32 6.70 -7.07 5.67
C TRP A 32 6.27 -5.80 6.41
N LEU A 33 4.96 -5.59 6.57
CA LEU A 33 4.39 -4.46 7.30
C LEU A 33 4.18 -4.75 8.80
N ASN A 34 4.75 -5.85 9.33
CA ASN A 34 4.66 -6.20 10.75
C ASN A 34 5.64 -5.37 11.59
N LEU A 35 5.31 -4.10 11.79
CA LEU A 35 6.09 -3.20 12.65
C LEU A 35 5.70 -3.39 14.11
N ARG A 36 6.71 -3.40 14.99
CA ARG A 36 6.52 -3.50 16.46
C ARG A 36 5.53 -2.46 16.98
N ASP A 37 5.59 -1.24 16.45
CA ASP A 37 4.52 -0.26 16.62
C ASP A 37 4.25 0.48 15.31
N ALA A 38 3.00 0.93 15.16
CA ALA A 38 2.53 1.64 13.98
C ALA A 38 3.36 2.90 13.69
N ALA A 39 3.57 3.20 12.41
CA ALA A 39 4.04 4.49 11.96
C ALA A 39 2.86 5.45 11.72
N ASP A 40 3.10 6.75 11.79
CA ASP A 40 2.14 7.79 11.43
C ASP A 40 2.07 7.97 9.91
N ILE A 41 3.21 7.77 9.22
CA ILE A 41 3.33 7.88 7.77
C ILE A 41 4.06 6.64 7.22
N TYR A 42 3.50 6.06 6.16
CA TYR A 42 4.09 4.95 5.42
C TYR A 42 4.44 5.39 4.01
N VAL A 43 5.70 5.22 3.61
CA VAL A 43 6.20 5.50 2.26
C VAL A 43 6.69 4.18 1.66
N LEU A 44 5.95 3.66 0.69
CA LEU A 44 6.21 2.34 0.10
C LEU A 44 6.52 2.49 -1.39
N GLY A 45 7.71 2.04 -1.80
CA GLY A 45 8.11 2.00 -3.20
C GLY A 45 8.01 0.57 -3.76
N LEU A 46 7.18 0.35 -4.77
CA LEU A 46 7.08 -0.95 -5.45
C LEU A 46 7.79 -0.91 -6.81
N GLN A 47 8.51 -1.98 -7.15
CA GLN A 47 9.19 -2.15 -8.45
C GLN A 47 8.64 -3.38 -9.15
N GLU A 48 8.64 -3.35 -10.50
CA GLU A 48 8.11 -4.44 -11.34
C GLU A 48 6.65 -4.80 -11.01
N ILE A 49 5.82 -3.80 -10.70
CA ILE A 49 4.39 -3.99 -10.37
C ILE A 49 3.58 -4.59 -11.53
N VAL A 50 4.08 -4.44 -12.76
CA VAL A 50 3.64 -5.14 -13.95
C VAL A 50 4.80 -6.03 -14.40
N PRO A 51 4.57 -7.32 -14.75
CA PRO A 51 5.61 -8.17 -15.31
C PRO A 51 6.28 -7.45 -16.48
N LEU A 52 7.62 -7.39 -16.47
CA LEU A 52 8.39 -6.84 -17.59
C LEU A 52 8.15 -7.70 -18.83
N LYS A 53 7.11 -7.38 -19.60
CA LYS A 53 6.97 -7.84 -20.97
C LYS A 53 7.83 -6.91 -21.81
N ALA A 54 8.71 -7.47 -22.64
CA ALA A 54 9.56 -6.73 -23.58
C ALA A 54 8.78 -5.80 -24.53
N THR A 55 7.45 -5.88 -24.55
CA THR A 55 6.50 -5.05 -25.31
C THR A 55 5.87 -3.87 -24.54
N THR A 56 6.07 -3.72 -23.22
CA THR A 56 5.47 -2.64 -22.41
C THR A 56 6.36 -1.40 -22.29
N VAL A 57 7.46 -1.32 -23.05
CA VAL A 57 8.35 -0.14 -23.08
C VAL A 57 7.72 1.07 -23.80
N ILE A 58 6.53 0.90 -24.41
CA ILE A 58 5.82 1.98 -25.11
C ILE A 58 4.46 2.23 -24.46
N GLY A 59 4.49 2.95 -23.34
CA GLY A 59 3.55 4.02 -22.99
C GLY A 59 2.06 3.73 -23.01
N VAL A 60 1.58 2.82 -22.14
CA VAL A 60 0.33 2.99 -21.38
C VAL A 60 0.53 2.24 -20.07
N GLU A 61 0.72 2.96 -18.97
CA GLU A 61 0.65 2.35 -17.63
C GLU A 61 -0.81 1.94 -17.41
N ASP A 62 -1.07 0.64 -17.23
CA ASP A 62 -2.38 0.17 -16.77
C ASP A 62 -2.47 0.45 -15.25
N PRO A 63 -3.32 1.41 -14.81
CA PRO A 63 -3.41 1.79 -13.39
C PRO A 63 -4.08 0.70 -12.54
N THR A 64 -4.64 -0.35 -13.15
CA THR A 64 -5.38 -1.40 -12.46
C THR A 64 -4.52 -2.12 -11.41
N GLU A 65 -3.28 -2.49 -11.77
CA GLU A 65 -2.39 -3.19 -10.82
C GLU A 65 -1.98 -2.27 -9.66
N ALA A 66 -1.63 -1.01 -9.94
CA ALA A 66 -1.33 -0.03 -8.90
C ALA A 66 -2.53 0.18 -7.94
N THR A 67 -3.75 0.18 -8.48
CA THR A 67 -4.99 0.30 -7.69
C THR A 67 -5.18 -0.92 -6.78
N ASN A 68 -4.96 -2.13 -7.30
CA ASN A 68 -5.08 -3.36 -6.52
C ASN A 68 -4.04 -3.42 -5.39
N TRP A 69 -2.80 -3.00 -5.65
CA TRP A 69 -1.75 -2.88 -4.64
C TRP A 69 -2.12 -1.88 -3.54
N ASN A 70 -2.62 -0.69 -3.91
CA ASN A 70 -3.09 0.29 -2.93
C ASN A 70 -4.23 -0.26 -2.06
N LEU A 71 -5.18 -0.98 -2.67
CA LEU A 71 -6.29 -1.59 -1.93
C LEU A 71 -5.79 -2.63 -0.94
N LEU A 72 -4.83 -3.47 -1.34
CA LEU A 72 -4.27 -4.50 -0.48
C LEU A 72 -3.48 -3.88 0.69
N ILE A 73 -2.56 -2.95 0.42
CA ILE A 73 -1.80 -2.22 1.44
C ILE A 73 -2.73 -1.54 2.44
N GLY A 74 -3.75 -0.84 1.92
CA GLY A 74 -4.76 -0.19 2.76
C GLY A 74 -5.48 -1.19 3.66
N LYS A 75 -5.95 -2.32 3.11
CA LYS A 75 -6.61 -3.37 3.90
C LYS A 75 -5.68 -3.92 4.99
N THR A 76 -4.44 -4.24 4.66
CA THR A 76 -3.46 -4.80 5.62
C THR A 76 -3.20 -3.83 6.77
N LEU A 77 -2.91 -2.56 6.48
CA LEU A 77 -2.65 -1.54 7.50
C LEU A 77 -3.91 -1.24 8.34
N ASN A 78 -5.09 -1.18 7.72
CA ASN A 78 -6.35 -0.97 8.43
C ASN A 78 -6.67 -2.12 9.39
N ASN A 79 -6.47 -3.37 8.96
CA ASN A 79 -6.71 -4.55 9.78
C ASN A 79 -5.72 -4.63 10.96
N ARG A 80 -4.46 -4.25 10.74
CA ARG A 80 -3.39 -4.26 11.74
C ARG A 80 -3.51 -3.15 12.77
N TYR A 81 -3.75 -1.92 12.31
CA TYR A 81 -3.59 -0.71 13.12
C TYR A 81 -4.88 0.11 13.27
N GLY A 82 -6.02 -0.39 12.75
CA GLY A 82 -7.33 0.25 12.92
C GLY A 82 -7.51 1.55 12.14
N LEU A 83 -6.71 1.79 11.09
CA LEU A 83 -6.83 2.98 10.24
C LEU A 83 -8.18 2.95 9.48
N PRO A 84 -9.06 3.95 9.60
CA PRO A 84 -10.33 3.96 8.90
C PRO A 84 -10.18 4.69 7.55
N MET A 85 -9.65 4.02 6.52
CA MET A 85 -9.68 4.55 5.14
C MET A 85 -11.06 4.39 4.47
N ALA A 86 -12.05 3.78 5.13
CA ALA A 86 -13.37 3.53 4.57
C ALA A 86 -14.32 4.75 4.57
N ASN A 87 -13.98 5.84 5.28
CA ASN A 87 -14.94 6.92 5.52
C ASN A 87 -14.77 8.14 4.60
N THR A 88 -13.72 8.21 3.78
CA THR A 88 -13.36 9.44 3.05
C THR A 88 -13.78 9.48 1.58
N PHE A 89 -14.23 8.36 0.99
CA PHE A 89 -14.63 8.33 -0.43
C PHE A 89 -16.12 8.06 -0.70
N GLY A 90 -16.95 7.87 0.34
CA GLY A 90 -18.37 7.47 0.18
C GLY A 90 -19.42 8.47 0.66
N ALA A 91 -19.04 9.57 1.32
CA ALA A 91 -19.98 10.50 1.94
C ALA A 91 -20.09 11.83 1.19
N SER A 92 -20.39 11.78 -0.10
CA SER A 92 -20.88 12.96 -0.82
C SER A 92 -21.81 12.53 -1.96
N HIS A 93 -23.03 12.14 -1.63
CA HIS A 93 -24.24 12.38 -2.42
C HIS A 93 -25.41 11.73 -1.69
N HIS A 94 -26.11 12.52 -0.87
CA HIS A 94 -27.55 12.41 -0.65
C HIS A 94 -27.98 13.66 0.15
N GLN A 95 -28.36 14.69 -0.60
CA GLN A 95 -29.45 15.58 -0.22
C GLN A 95 -30.34 15.73 -1.45
#